data_AF-A0A0F9HW28-F1
#
_entry.id   AF-A0A0F9HW28-F1
#
_cell.length_a   1.000
_cell.length_b   1.000
_cell.length_c   1.000
_cell.angle_alpha   90.00
_cell.angle_beta   90.00
_cell.angle_gamma   90.00
#
_symmetry.space_group_name_H-M   'P 1'
#
loop_
_entity.id
_entity.type
_entity.pdbx_description
1 polymer ?
#
loop_
_entity_poly.entity_id
_entity_poly.type
_entity_poly.pdbx_seq_one_letter_code
_entity_poly.pdbx_strand_id
1 'polypeptide(L)'
;EWRLLRYLDEILLGLYQKGISVRYSQYNLSWPILNRLRWDGRSLKALAEVMAKKFHISKSVFATFYLPYILFMIKNKKLELEVEESFGDIIEKEIERL
;
A
#
# COMPACT_ATOMS: atom_id res chain seq x y z
N GLU A 1 -2.19 -16.62 17.78
CA GLU A 1 -0.85 -16.06 17.57
C GLU A 1 -0.90 -14.56 17.82
N TRP A 2 -0.18 -14.05 18.82
CA TRP A 2 -0.18 -12.62 19.20
C TRP A 2 1.25 -12.04 19.28
N ARG A 3 2.25 -12.77 18.76
CA ARG A 3 3.66 -12.41 18.91
C ARG A 3 4.04 -11.13 18.16
N LEU A 4 3.38 -10.83 17.04
CA LEU A 4 3.64 -9.62 16.24
C LEU A 4 3.19 -8.33 16.95
N LEU A 5 2.15 -8.40 17.80
CA LEU A 5 1.64 -7.23 18.52
C LEU A 5 2.61 -6.74 19.62
N ARG A 6 3.48 -7.61 20.13
CA ARG A 6 4.50 -7.22 21.11
C ARG A 6 5.47 -6.18 20.54
N TYR A 7 5.83 -6.33 19.26
CA TYR A 7 6.72 -5.38 18.59
C TYR A 7 6.01 -4.07 18.22
N LEU A 8 4.68 -4.09 18.10
CA LEU A 8 3.91 -2.89 17.78
C LEU A 8 4.02 -1.87 18.92
N ASP A 9 3.95 -2.31 20.18
CA ASP A 9 4.10 -1.41 21.34
C ASP A 9 5.48 -0.74 21.37
N GLU A 10 6.56 -1.49 21.11
CA GLU A 10 7.91 -0.91 21.07
C GLU A 10 8.07 0.10 19.94
N ILE A 11 7.52 -0.20 18.75
CA ILE A 11 7.52 0.72 17.61
C ILE A 11 6.70 1.98 17.92
N LEU A 12 5.51 1.83 18.50
CA LEU A 12 4.64 2.95 18.88
C LEU A 12 5.31 3.81 19.96
N LEU A 13 5.93 3.20 20.97
CA LEU A 13 6.67 3.92 22.00
C LEU A 13 7.87 4.69 21.44
N GLY A 14 8.51 4.21 20.37
CA GLY A 14 9.56 4.95 19.67
C GLY A 14 9.04 6.14 18.86
N LEU A 15 7.80 6.08 18.38
CA LEU A 15 7.17 7.14 17.59
C LEU A 15 6.60 8.28 18.44
N TYR A 16 6.27 8.04 19.71
CA TYR A 16 5.68 9.02 20.61
C TYR A 16 6.61 9.36 21.79
N GLN A 17 6.92 10.65 21.98
CA GLN A 17 7.68 11.09 23.14
C GLN A 17 6.88 10.87 24.44
N LYS A 18 7.58 10.48 25.51
CA LYS A 18 7.01 10.29 26.85
C LYS A 18 6.29 11.58 27.30
N GLY A 19 4.99 11.50 27.56
CA GLY A 19 4.17 12.62 28.07
C GLY A 19 3.27 13.32 27.05
N ILE A 20 3.27 12.90 25.78
CA ILE A 20 2.30 13.42 24.80
C ILE A 20 0.94 12.72 25.03
N SER A 21 -0.12 13.49 25.32
CA SER A 21 -1.47 12.94 25.34
C SER A 21 -1.86 12.51 23.92
N VAL A 22 -2.00 11.21 23.67
CA VAL A 22 -2.52 10.70 22.40
C VAL A 22 -3.99 11.07 22.32
N ARG A 23 -4.30 12.25 21.76
CA ARG A 23 -5.68 12.60 21.41
C ARG A 23 -6.03 11.84 20.14
N TYR A 24 -6.93 10.87 20.27
CA TYR A 24 -7.54 10.24 19.11
C TYR A 24 -8.34 11.30 18.35
N SER A 25 -7.87 11.66 17.15
CA SER A 25 -8.65 12.37 16.15
C SER A 25 -8.89 11.41 15.00
N GLN A 26 -10.13 11.33 14.54
CA GLN A 26 -10.55 10.53 13.39
C GLN A 26 -9.73 10.86 12.12
N TYR A 27 -9.05 12.02 12.10
CA TYR A 27 -8.21 12.52 11.03
C TYR A 27 -6.77 12.79 11.48
N ASN A 28 -6.22 11.97 12.38
CA ASN A 28 -4.81 12.09 12.82
C ASN A 28 -3.78 11.77 11.72
N LEU A 29 -4.23 11.32 10.54
CA LEU A 29 -3.35 11.15 9.38
C LEU A 29 -3.16 12.48 8.65
N SER A 30 -1.96 12.70 8.11
CA SER A 30 -1.70 13.88 7.31
C SER A 30 -2.63 13.93 6.09
N TRP A 31 -3.05 15.14 5.70
CA TRP A 31 -3.92 15.35 4.54
C TRP A 31 -3.44 14.63 3.26
N PRO A 32 -2.13 14.63 2.92
CA PRO A 32 -1.63 13.87 1.76
C PRO A 32 -1.94 12.37 1.81
N ILE A 33 -1.84 11.74 3.00
CA ILE A 33 -2.13 10.31 3.18
C ILE A 33 -3.63 10.04 3.03
N LEU A 34 -4.46 10.86 3.67
CA LEU A 34 -5.93 10.74 3.58
C LEU A 34 -6.42 10.92 2.15
N ASN A 35 -5.89 11.93 1.44
CA ASN A 35 -6.28 12.22 0.08
C ASN A 35 -5.91 11.06 -0.86
N ARG A 36 -4.71 10.49 -0.69
CA ARG A 36 -4.28 9.28 -1.42
C ARG A 36 -5.22 8.11 -1.18
N LEU A 37 -5.52 7.79 0.09
CA LEU A 37 -6.40 6.66 0.42
C LEU A 37 -7.79 6.83 -0.22
N ARG A 38 -8.28 8.06 -0.28
CA ARG A 38 -9.59 8.39 -0.86
C ARG A 38 -9.60 8.27 -2.39
N TRP A 39 -8.62 8.85 -3.08
CA TRP A 39 -8.60 8.91 -4.55
C TRP A 39 -7.97 7.67 -5.19
N ASP A 40 -6.79 7.26 -4.72
CA ASP A 40 -6.02 6.16 -5.31
C ASP A 40 -6.45 4.79 -4.73
N GLY A 41 -7.12 4.77 -3.57
CA GLY A 41 -7.49 3.53 -2.90
C GLY A 41 -8.48 2.65 -3.68
N ARG A 42 -9.42 3.26 -4.44
CA ARG A 42 -10.38 2.49 -5.25
C ARG A 42 -9.70 1.79 -6.41
N SER A 43 -8.83 2.50 -7.11
CA SER A 43 -8.15 1.97 -8.29
C SER A 43 -7.09 0.93 -7.92
N LEU A 44 -6.33 1.13 -6.84
CA LEU A 44 -5.41 0.11 -6.31
C LEU A 44 -6.15 -1.19 -5.91
N LYS A 45 -7.33 -1.08 -5.30
CA LYS A 45 -8.16 -2.24 -4.97
C LYS A 45 -8.65 -2.97 -6.22
N ALA A 46 -9.05 -2.23 -7.26
CA ALA A 46 -9.51 -2.81 -8.52
C ALA A 46 -8.36 -3.49 -9.28
N LEU A 47 -7.18 -2.87 -9.34
CA LEU A 47 -5.95 -3.47 -9.86
C LEU A 47 -5.64 -4.78 -9.13
N ALA A 48 -5.62 -4.74 -7.79
CA ALA A 48 -5.33 -5.92 -6.98
C ALA A 48 -6.35 -7.03 -7.20
N GLU A 49 -7.62 -6.70 -7.43
CA GLU A 49 -8.65 -7.68 -7.77
C GLU A 49 -8.42 -8.35 -9.11
N VAL A 50 -8.17 -7.58 -10.16
CA VAL A 50 -7.93 -8.11 -11.51
C VAL A 50 -6.69 -9.00 -11.51
N MET A 51 -5.60 -8.51 -10.92
CA MET A 51 -4.33 -9.23 -10.90
C MET A 51 -4.38 -10.45 -10.00
N ALA A 52 -5.04 -10.39 -8.84
CA ALA A 52 -5.24 -11.56 -7.98
C ALA A 52 -5.99 -12.69 -8.71
N LYS A 53 -6.99 -12.35 -9.55
CA LYS A 53 -7.68 -13.34 -10.40
C LYS A 53 -6.74 -13.93 -11.46
N LYS A 54 -5.92 -13.10 -12.12
CA LYS A 54 -4.93 -13.58 -13.12
C LYS A 54 -3.88 -14.50 -12.50
N PHE A 55 -3.41 -14.20 -11.30
CA PHE A 55 -2.38 -14.98 -10.60
C PHE A 55 -2.94 -16.11 -9.72
N HIS A 56 -4.26 -16.28 -9.64
CA HIS A 56 -4.93 -17.27 -8.77
C HIS A 56 -4.53 -17.18 -7.29
N ILE A 57 -4.40 -15.96 -6.76
CA ILE A 57 -4.07 -15.69 -5.36
C ILE A 57 -5.10 -14.77 -4.72
N SER A 58 -5.01 -14.53 -3.41
CA SER A 58 -5.90 -13.58 -2.75
C SER A 58 -5.47 -12.13 -3.02
N LYS A 59 -6.44 -11.20 -2.97
CA LYS A 59 -6.21 -9.76 -3.17
C LYS A 59 -5.16 -9.20 -2.19
N SER A 60 -5.22 -9.63 -0.92
CA SER A 60 -4.26 -9.21 0.10
C SER A 60 -2.86 -9.74 -0.18
N VAL A 61 -2.73 -11.01 -0.57
CA VAL A 61 -1.43 -11.60 -0.91
C VAL A 61 -0.81 -10.88 -2.11
N PHE A 62 -1.61 -10.60 -3.15
CA PHE A 62 -1.14 -9.83 -4.29
C PHE A 62 -0.66 -8.42 -3.88
N ALA A 63 -1.50 -7.66 -3.18
CA ALA A 63 -1.20 -6.28 -2.82
C ALA A 63 0.00 -6.15 -1.87
N THR A 64 0.16 -7.08 -0.93
CA THR A 64 1.23 -7.03 0.07
C THR A 64 2.55 -7.57 -0.47
N PHE A 65 2.53 -8.70 -1.18
CA PHE A 65 3.75 -9.41 -1.53
C PHE A 65 4.13 -9.29 -3.00
N TYR A 66 3.18 -9.26 -3.93
CA TYR A 66 3.51 -9.29 -5.37
C TYR A 66 3.66 -7.90 -5.95
N LEU A 67 2.73 -6.99 -5.61
CA LEU A 67 2.65 -5.65 -6.20
C LEU A 67 3.97 -4.87 -6.08
N PRO A 68 4.67 -4.79 -4.94
CA PRO A 68 5.92 -4.04 -4.83
C PRO A 68 7.01 -4.54 -5.78
N TYR A 69 7.17 -5.86 -5.91
CA TYR A 69 8.17 -6.44 -6.80
C TYR A 69 7.79 -6.33 -8.26
N ILE A 70 6.50 -6.46 -8.59
CA ILE A 70 6.00 -6.24 -9.94
C ILE A 70 6.30 -4.81 -10.40
N LEU A 71 5.94 -3.82 -9.58
CA LEU A 71 6.23 -2.41 -9.86
C LEU A 71 7.75 -2.16 -10.00
N PHE A 72 8.55 -2.78 -9.15
CA PHE A 72 10.02 -2.71 -9.25
C PHE A 72 10.55 -3.32 -10.56
N MET A 73 9.98 -4.43 -11.03
CA MET A 73 10.37 -5.04 -12.31
C MET A 73 9.95 -4.19 -13.51
N ILE A 74 8.76 -3.57 -13.46
CA ILE A 74 8.29 -2.62 -14.47
C ILE A 74 9.22 -1.40 -14.51
N LYS A 75 9.55 -0.81 -13.35
CA LYS A 75 10.49 0.33 -13.23
C LYS A 75 11.83 0.04 -13.91
N ASN A 76 12.32 -1.19 -13.77
CA ASN A 76 13.59 -1.64 -14.35
C ASN A 76 13.46 -2.18 -15.78
N LYS A 77 12.29 -2.05 -16.42
CA LYS A 77 11.99 -2.54 -17.78
C LYS A 77 12.27 -4.05 -17.96
N LYS A 78 12.13 -4.82 -16.87
CA LYS A 78 12.33 -6.28 -16.89
C LYS A 78 11.03 -7.05 -17.09
N LEU A 79 9.89 -6.37 -17.01
CA LEU A 79 8.57 -6.95 -17.11
C LEU A 79 7.65 -5.97 -17.81
N GLU A 80 7.05 -6.40 -18.90
CA GLU A 80 5.91 -5.73 -19.54
C GLU A 80 4.65 -6.50 -19.14
N LEU A 81 3.74 -5.82 -18.46
CA LEU A 81 2.45 -6.39 -18.08
C LEU A 81 1.37 -5.74 -18.94
N GLU A 82 0.55 -6.58 -19.57
CA GLU A 82 -0.70 -6.16 -20.18
C GLU A 82 -1.73 -5.86 -19.08
N VAL A 83 -1.68 -4.61 -18.61
CA VAL A 83 -2.66 -4.02 -17.71
C VAL A 83 -3.54 -3.09 -18.53
N GLU A 84 -4.84 -3.03 -18.21
CA GLU A 84 -5.74 -2.05 -18.82
C GLU A 84 -5.17 -0.64 -18.67
N GLU A 85 -5.28 0.17 -19.73
CA GLU A 85 -4.78 1.55 -19.77
C GLU A 85 -5.34 2.40 -18.62
N SER A 86 -6.54 2.04 -18.12
CA SER A 86 -7.19 2.63 -16.94
C SER A 86 -6.35 2.60 -15.65
N PHE A 87 -5.39 1.69 -15.55
CA PHE A 87 -4.50 1.55 -14.39
C PHE A 87 -3.13 2.21 -14.58
N GLY A 88 -2.81 2.71 -15.78
CA GLY A 88 -1.51 3.30 -16.13
C GLY A 88 -1.08 4.40 -15.16
N ASP A 89 -1.95 5.40 -14.98
CA ASP A 89 -1.71 6.55 -14.09
C ASP A 89 -1.35 6.13 -12.65
N ILE A 90 -1.98 5.08 -12.12
CA ILE A 90 -1.72 4.61 -10.76
C ILE A 90 -0.41 3.84 -10.69
N ILE A 91 -0.13 3.01 -11.69
CA ILE A 91 1.12 2.26 -11.76
C ILE A 91 2.30 3.24 -11.83
N GLU A 92 2.22 4.27 -12.67
CA GLU A 92 3.26 5.31 -12.76
C GLU A 92 3.47 6.03 -11.43
N LYS A 93 2.38 6.49 -10.79
CA LYS A 93 2.44 7.13 -9.46
C LYS A 93 3.06 6.24 -8.38
N GLU A 94 2.81 4.93 -8.41
CA GLU A 94 3.39 3.99 -7.45
C GLU A 94 4.85 3.67 -7.77
N ILE A 95 5.24 3.66 -9.05
CA ILE A 95 6.64 3.50 -9.48
C ILE A 95 7.50 4.70 -9.06
N GLU A 96 6.99 5.93 -9.18
CA GLU A 96 7.68 7.15 -8.73
C GLU A 96 7.99 7.16 -7.23
N ARG A 97 7.21 6.41 -6.45
CA ARG A 97 7.32 6.33 -4.98
C ARG A 97 8.22 5.20 -4.49
N LEU A 98 8.64 4.30 -5.38
CA LEU A 98 9.63 3.23 -5.11
C LEU A 98 11.05 3.76 -5.26
#